data_AF-A0A950BXL6-F1
#
_entry.id   AF-A0A950BXL6-F1
#
_cell.length_a   1.000
_cell.length_b   1.000
_cell.length_c   1.000
_cell.angle_alpha   90.00
_cell.angle_beta   90.00
_cell.angle_gamma   90.00
#
_symmetry.space_group_name_H-M   'P 1'
#
loop_
_entity.id
_entity.type
_entity.pdbx_description
1 polymer ?
#
loop_
_entity_poly.entity_id
_entity_poly.type
_entity_poly.pdbx_seq_one_letter_code
_entity_poly.pdbx_strand_id
1 'polypeptide(L)'
;TVPTAALLYRPQNAGPTTNANSSVGGAPGSSLTLWVLRRNKPVAEDVTIGFSDNQNVEIRSGNIRSGDQIIEARVSTGQPSARPGMFGGR
;
A
#
# COMPACT_ATOMS: atom_id res chain seq x y z
N THR A 1 -12.31 5.10 4.42
CA THR A 1 -10.87 4.95 4.72
C THR A 1 -10.26 3.99 3.71
N VAL A 2 -8.94 4.00 3.55
CA VAL A 2 -8.20 3.09 2.68
C VAL A 2 -7.15 2.34 3.49
N PRO A 3 -6.80 1.08 3.17
CA PRO A 3 -5.74 0.37 3.88
C PRO A 3 -4.39 1.04 3.68
N THR A 4 -3.58 1.09 4.74
CA THR A 4 -2.21 1.59 4.70
C THR A 4 -1.36 0.87 3.63
N ALA A 5 -1.62 -0.43 3.43
CA ALA A 5 -0.98 -1.25 2.40
C ALA A 5 -1.23 -0.76 0.96
N ALA A 6 -2.32 -0.04 0.69
CA ALA A 6 -2.61 0.54 -0.62
C ALA A 6 -1.68 1.72 -0.95
N LEU A 7 -1.33 2.52 0.05
CA LEU A 7 -0.39 3.64 -0.10
C LEU A 7 1.05 3.16 -0.35
N LEU A 8 1.33 1.93 0.06
CA LEU A 8 2.62 1.27 -0.14
C LEU A 8 2.78 0.61 -1.50
N TYR A 9 1.68 0.41 -2.24
CA TYR A 9 1.76 -0.21 -3.55
C TYR A 9 2.55 0.68 -4.52
N ARG A 10 3.48 0.06 -5.25
CA ARG A 10 4.25 0.67 -6.32
C ARG A 10 4.25 -0.31 -7.50
N PRO A 11 3.63 0.03 -8.66
CA PRO A 11 3.65 -0.84 -9.82
C PRO A 11 5.08 -0.96 -10.36
N GLN A 12 5.50 -2.17 -10.74
CA GLN A 12 6.86 -2.42 -11.24
C GLN A 12 7.19 -1.66 -12.53
N ASN A 13 6.17 -1.31 -13.31
CA ASN A 13 6.31 -0.61 -14.59
C ASN A 13 6.04 0.90 -14.48
N ALA A 14 5.70 1.41 -13.28
CA ALA A 14 5.68 2.84 -13.07
C ALA A 14 7.13 3.32 -12.99
N GLY A 15 7.51 4.24 -13.87
CA GLY A 15 8.81 4.91 -13.80
C GLY A 15 9.05 5.52 -12.40
N PRO A 16 10.28 5.94 -12.09
CA PRO A 16 10.64 6.44 -10.77
C PRO A 16 9.69 7.58 -10.34
N THR A 17 8.80 7.30 -9.40
CA THR A 17 7.93 8.31 -8.79
C THR A 17 8.76 9.07 -7.76
N THR A 18 8.87 10.39 -7.91
CA THR A 18 9.76 11.27 -7.15
C THR A 18 9.49 11.32 -5.64
N ASN A 19 8.40 10.72 -5.15
CA ASN A 19 8.04 10.69 -3.72
C ASN A 19 8.32 9.32 -3.08
N ALA A 20 9.59 8.88 -3.14
CA ALA A 20 10.06 7.65 -2.51
C ALA A 20 10.21 7.75 -0.97
N ASN A 21 10.09 8.94 -0.38
CA ASN A 21 10.13 9.12 1.08
C ASN A 21 8.71 9.00 1.68
N SER A 22 8.15 7.79 1.62
CA SER A 22 6.90 7.48 2.31
C SER A 22 7.21 6.90 3.69
N SER A 23 7.50 7.78 4.66
CA SER A 23 7.20 7.44 6.05
C SER A 23 5.70 7.17 6.10
N VAL A 24 5.34 5.89 6.20
CA VAL A 24 3.97 5.37 6.06
C VAL A 24 3.03 5.91 7.16
N GLY A 25 3.60 6.50 8.21
CA GLY A 25 2.88 7.34 9.17
C GLY A 25 2.82 8.80 8.71
N GLY A 26 2.34 9.04 7.49
CA GLY A 26 2.24 10.40 6.97
C GLY A 26 1.40 11.25 7.92
N ALA A 27 1.94 12.39 8.34
CA ALA A 27 1.20 13.30 9.22
C ALA A 27 -0.08 13.77 8.51
N PRO A 28 -1.16 14.06 9.26
CA PRO A 28 -2.36 14.65 8.68
C PRO A 28 -2.03 15.88 7.82
N GLY A 29 -2.56 15.91 6.60
CA GLY A 29 -2.25 16.94 5.59
C GLY A 29 -1.11 16.60 4.64
N SER A 30 -0.45 15.46 4.79
CA SER A 30 0.55 15.00 3.81
C SER A 30 -0.12 14.59 2.49
N SER A 31 0.58 14.80 1.38
CA SER A 31 0.17 14.31 0.06
C SER A 31 0.91 13.02 -0.28
N LEU A 32 0.18 12.01 -0.71
CA LEU A 32 0.70 10.70 -1.11
C LEU A 32 0.07 10.27 -2.43
N THR A 33 0.76 9.39 -3.15
CA THR A 33 0.22 8.76 -4.36
C THR A 33 -0.52 7.47 -3.98
N LEU A 34 -1.80 7.40 -4.29
CA LEU A 34 -2.62 6.20 -4.21
C LEU A 34 -2.83 5.62 -5.61
N TRP A 35 -2.71 4.30 -5.74
CA TRP A 35 -2.93 3.62 -7.01
C TRP A 35 -4.33 3.03 -7.06
N VAL A 36 -5.11 3.49 -8.03
CA VAL A 36 -6.45 2.96 -8.33
C VAL A 36 -6.43 2.15 -9.61
N LEU A 37 -7.27 1.12 -9.67
CA LEU A 37 -7.48 0.34 -10.85
C LEU A 37 -8.61 0.96 -11.68
N ARG A 38 -8.27 1.55 -12.83
CA ARG A 38 -9.25 2.11 -13.77
C ARG A 38 -9.02 1.49 -15.14
N ARG A 39 -10.08 0.96 -15.75
CA ARG A 39 -10.00 0.28 -17.07
C ARG A 39 -8.89 -0.79 -17.10
N ASN A 40 -8.81 -1.57 -16.02
CA ASN A 40 -7.82 -2.64 -15.84
C ASN A 40 -6.34 -2.17 -15.87
N LYS A 41 -6.08 -0.90 -15.58
CA LYS A 41 -4.74 -0.32 -15.50
C LYS A 41 -4.55 0.44 -14.18
N PRO A 42 -3.38 0.35 -13.54
CA PRO A 42 -3.03 1.20 -12.41
C PRO A 42 -2.97 2.66 -12.84
N VAL A 43 -3.68 3.53 -12.14
CA VAL A 43 -3.65 4.99 -12.30
C VAL A 43 -3.20 5.60 -10.98
N ALA A 44 -2.19 6.46 -11.04
CA ALA A 44 -1.71 7.22 -9.89
C ALA A 44 -2.66 8.40 -9.63
N GLU A 45 -3.14 8.51 -8.41
CA GLU A 45 -3.97 9.61 -7.94
C GLU A 45 -3.29 10.23 -6.72
N ASP A 46 -3.09 11.54 -6.76
CA ASP A 46 -2.58 12.26 -5.59
C ASP A 46 -3.71 12.46 -4.59
N VAL A 47 -3.44 12.07 -3.35
CA VAL A 47 -4.39 12.13 -2.24
C VAL A 47 -3.78 12.84 -1.06
N THR A 48 -4.59 13.61 -0.35
CA THR A 48 -4.23 14.18 0.95
C THR A 48 -4.80 13.31 2.03
N ILE A 49 -3.94 12.86 2.94
CA ILE A 49 -4.35 12.02 4.05
C ILE A 49 -4.83 12.87 5.24
N GLY A 50 -5.87 12.38 5.91
CA GLY A 50 -6.40 12.90 7.16
C GLY A 50 -5.77 12.15 8.34
N PHE A 51 -6.57 11.33 9.00
CA PHE A 51 -6.13 10.50 10.12
C PHE A 51 -5.59 9.13 9.67
N SER A 52 -4.69 8.51 10.45
CA SER A 52 -4.20 7.15 10.24
C SER A 52 -4.20 6.39 11.56
N ASP A 53 -4.69 5.14 11.55
CA ASP A 53 -4.70 4.23 12.70
C ASP A 53 -3.65 3.10 12.58
N ASN A 54 -2.66 3.28 11.68
CA ASN A 54 -1.66 2.31 11.24
C ASN A 54 -2.19 1.17 10.34
N GLN A 55 -3.46 0.81 10.41
CA GLN A 55 -4.07 -0.20 9.52
C GLN A 55 -4.75 0.44 8.30
N ASN A 56 -5.41 1.57 8.54
CA ASN A 56 -6.19 2.34 7.61
C ASN A 56 -5.83 3.82 7.72
N VAL A 57 -5.99 4.51 6.59
CA VAL A 57 -5.81 5.94 6.45
C VAL A 57 -7.10 6.55 5.93
N GLU A 58 -7.52 7.64 6.53
CA GLU A 58 -8.58 8.49 6.03
C GLU A 58 -8.05 9.35 4.89
N ILE A 59 -8.78 9.40 3.78
CA ILE A 59 -8.48 10.30 2.67
C ILE A 59 -9.34 11.55 2.84
N ARG A 60 -8.68 12.69 3.00
CA ARG A 60 -9.33 14.00 3.17
C ARG A 60 -9.71 14.63 1.83
N SER A 61 -8.85 14.49 0.83
CA SER A 61 -9.07 14.99 -0.53
C SER A 61 -8.30 14.18 -1.56
N GLY A 62 -8.80 14.19 -2.79
CA GLY A 62 -8.24 13.46 -3.94
C GLY A 62 -9.34 13.08 -4.91
N ASN A 63 -8.97 12.56 -6.08
CA ASN A 63 -9.92 12.10 -7.09
C ASN A 63 -10.24 10.60 -6.91
N ILE A 64 -10.64 10.25 -5.69
CA ILE A 64 -11.04 8.90 -5.29
C ILE A 64 -12.52 8.94 -4.90
N ARG A 65 -13.30 7.99 -5.41
CA ARG A 65 -14.73 7.89 -5.12
C ARG A 65 -15.08 6.55 -4.50
N SER A 66 -16.18 6.50 -3.76
CA SER A 66 -16.74 5.24 -3.29
C SER A 66 -17.02 4.32 -4.48
N GLY A 67 -16.54 3.09 -4.39
CA GLY A 67 -16.63 2.11 -5.48
C GLY A 67 -15.41 2.03 -6.40
N ASP A 68 -14.46 2.98 -6.30
CA ASP A 68 -13.18 2.84 -7.00
C ASP A 68 -12.40 1.64 -6.44
N GLN A 69 -11.81 0.85 -7.32
CA GLN A 69 -10.94 -0.26 -6.94
C GLN A 69 -9.55 0.28 -6.62
N ILE A 70 -9.07 0.03 -5.40
CA ILE A 70 -7.71 0.37 -4.96
C ILE A 70 -6.79 -0.85 -5.07
N ILE A 71 -5.50 -0.61 -5.28
CA ILE A 71 -4.51 -1.68 -5.36
C ILE A 71 -3.72 -1.73 -4.05
N GLU A 72 -3.69 -2.89 -3.41
CA GLU A 72 -3.00 -3.11 -2.14
C GLU A 72 -1.68 -3.86 -2.34
N ALA A 73 -0.62 -3.41 -1.66
CA ALA A 73 0.60 -4.18 -1.54
C ALA A 73 0.37 -5.38 -0.61
N ARG A 74 0.62 -6.58 -1.12
CA ARG A 74 0.63 -7.80 -0.29
C ARG A 74 2.07 -8.11 0.07
N VAL A 75 2.48 -7.77 1.29
CA VAL A 75 3.74 -8.25 1.84
C VAL A 75 3.50 -9.68 2.29
N SER A 76 3.78 -10.65 1.40
CA SER A 76 3.89 -12.04 1.82
C SER A 76 5.13 -12.14 2.71
N THR A 77 4.96 -12.03 4.02
CA THR A 77 5.95 -12.48 4.98
C THR A 77 6.02 -14.00 4.82
N GLY A 78 6.90 -14.46 3.92
CA GLY A 78 7.15 -15.87 3.71
C GLY A 78 7.51 -16.49 5.05
N GLN A 79 6.55 -17.18 5.65
CA GLN A 79 6.77 -18.01 6.82
C GLN A 79 7.79 -19.06 6.35
N PRO A 80 9.03 -19.08 6.88
CA PRO A 80 9.94 -20.16 6.55
C PRO A 80 9.25 -21.43 7.01
N SER A 81 8.87 -22.28 6.06
CA SER A 81 8.36 -23.61 6.33
C SER A 81 9.46 -24.34 7.09
N ALA A 82 9.43 -24.26 8.42
CA ALA A 82 10.25 -25.07 9.29
C ALA A 82 9.89 -26.51 8.94
N ARG A 83 10.74 -27.17 8.16
CA ARG A 83 10.61 -28.59 7.82
C ARG A 83 10.73 -29.34 9.16
N PRO A 84 9.66 -29.99 9.65
CA PRO A 84 9.78 -30.84 10.81
C PRO A 84 10.47 -32.11 10.35
N GLY A 85 11.71 -32.33 10.81
CA GLY A 85 12.36 -33.62 10.71
C GLY A 85 13.78 -33.54 10.15
N MET A 86 14.77 -33.49 11.04
CA MET A 86 15.95 -34.36 10.98
C MET A 86 16.77 -34.28 12.28
N PHE A 87 16.28 -34.89 13.36
CA PHE A 87 17.13 -35.26 14.51
C PHE A 87 16.78 -36.69 14.93
N GLY A 88 17.21 -37.65 14.11
CA GLY A 88 17.29 -39.06 14.47
C GLY A 88 18.74 -39.48 14.27
N GLY A 89 19.49 -39.59 15.36
CA GLY A 89 20.90 -39.95 15.30
C GLY A 89 21.58 -39.85 16.65
N ARG A 90 21.28 -40.81 17.53
CA ARG A 90 22.25 -41.50 18.39
C ARG A 90 21.59 -42.62 19.17
#